data_AF-A0A0V0RXJ0-F1
#
_entry.id   AF-A0A0V0RXJ0-F1
#
_cell.length_a   1.000
_cell.length_b   1.000
_cell.length_c   1.000
_cell.angle_alpha   90.00
_cell.angle_beta   90.00
_cell.angle_gamma   90.00
#
_symmetry.space_group_name_H-M   'P 1'
#
loop_
_entity.id
_entity.type
_entity.pdbx_description
1 polymer ?
#
loop_
_entity_poly.entity_id
_entity_poly.type
_entity_poly.pdbx_seq_one_letter_code
_entity_poly.pdbx_strand_id
1 'polypeptide(L)'
;MFDDMDYGSSAISSLLVILAVSEALGKDAHRIADLSAKNERQLLLALFAGESFDYIGSSRMVWEMMHNNFPAMDSGIHSEALATLSNLGFLLEVGDLTYSNDSLYMHIDPRSYQKYGSVKEKIDMTVKALREHSSSIQFISDKPLPPSSLHSFLKEDDSIPAIAITGYGSSFTNRFYNSFLDQPRFLNIPEYKKTALDVANSLVKLSLRWLNNDVDVLDPPVVNQTMFDIMTDCFLQWPNFNCTLFLQLSESLPPSWHDMALKALTTVPGRRTFTGLGPEYVILPSRVYSELLMFYFLGERVESGANLTYKTCFEMNNTNPLQNCLFYRELFLHDTSDANNYCICSPVKHSLARSPAFDIADYNYKSGKYSTWVMSLVNNEPTMRIYLVNSPAWQLTVFLTGIGLFFVSLFFIHVITKSSHLLFSDSLVAV
;
A
#
# COMPACT_ATOMS: atom_id res chain seq x y z
N MET A 1 -5.19 -14.56 -4.98
CA MET A 1 -5.03 -16.03 -5.21
C MET A 1 -3.68 -16.50 -4.75
N PHE A 2 -2.61 -15.82 -5.13
CA PHE A 2 -1.26 -16.01 -4.62
C PHE A 2 -0.83 -14.72 -3.92
N ASP A 3 -0.29 -14.82 -2.71
CA ASP A 3 0.09 -13.67 -1.87
C ASP A 3 1.40 -13.01 -2.32
N ASP A 4 2.22 -13.74 -3.06
CA ASP A 4 3.48 -13.30 -3.66
C ASP A 4 3.29 -12.70 -5.07
N MET A 5 2.10 -12.81 -5.66
CA MET A 5 1.75 -12.27 -6.98
C MET A 5 0.55 -11.33 -6.90
N ASP A 6 0.69 -10.28 -6.09
CA ASP A 6 -0.26 -9.18 -6.01
C ASP A 6 0.37 -7.89 -6.55
N TYR A 7 0.26 -7.73 -7.86
CA TYR A 7 0.82 -6.60 -8.58
C TYR A 7 0.02 -5.31 -8.36
N GLY A 8 -1.31 -5.43 -8.23
CA GLY A 8 -2.23 -4.35 -7.86
C GLY A 8 -2.25 -3.16 -8.80
N SER A 9 -2.22 -3.35 -10.12
CA SER A 9 -2.20 -2.24 -11.09
C SER A 9 -3.41 -1.33 -10.93
N SER A 10 -4.60 -1.87 -10.64
CA SER A 10 -5.78 -1.06 -10.33
C SER A 10 -5.53 -0.09 -9.15
N ALA A 11 -4.92 -0.56 -8.07
CA ALA A 11 -4.62 0.27 -6.89
C ALA A 11 -3.45 1.24 -7.13
N ILE A 12 -2.42 0.81 -7.86
CA ILE A 12 -1.29 1.67 -8.23
C ILE A 12 -1.76 2.81 -9.16
N SER A 13 -2.75 2.55 -10.03
CA SER A 13 -3.29 3.56 -10.95
C SER A 13 -3.87 4.77 -10.23
N SER A 14 -4.65 4.56 -9.17
CA SER A 14 -5.20 5.65 -8.36
C SER A 14 -4.16 6.24 -7.42
N LEU A 15 -3.25 5.42 -6.89
CA LEU A 15 -2.11 5.89 -6.08
C LEU A 15 -1.27 6.92 -6.84
N LEU A 16 -0.92 6.65 -8.10
CA LEU A 16 -0.14 7.55 -8.95
C LEU A 16 -0.82 8.91 -9.14
N VAL A 17 -2.15 8.94 -9.25
CA VAL A 17 -2.94 10.19 -9.30
C VAL A 17 -2.77 10.99 -8.01
N ILE A 18 -2.91 10.36 -6.85
CA ILE A 18 -2.78 11.05 -5.55
C ILE A 18 -1.34 11.54 -5.31
N LEU A 19 -0.33 10.79 -5.75
CA LEU A 19 1.07 11.22 -5.69
C LEU A 19 1.34 12.43 -6.59
N ALA A 20 0.78 12.44 -7.80
CA ALA A 20 0.84 13.60 -8.70
C ALA A 20 0.14 14.83 -8.12
N VAL A 21 -1.03 14.64 -7.49
CA VAL A 21 -1.73 15.72 -6.78
C VAL A 21 -0.88 16.26 -5.62
N SER A 22 -0.23 15.37 -4.88
CA SER A 22 0.66 15.74 -3.76
C SER A 22 1.86 16.56 -4.25
N GLU A 23 2.47 16.19 -5.37
CA GLU A 23 3.55 16.97 -6.00
C GLU A 23 3.12 18.38 -6.40
N ALA A 24 1.97 18.49 -7.06
CA ALA A 24 1.45 19.78 -7.51
C ALA A 24 1.03 20.69 -6.34
N LEU A 25 0.36 20.13 -5.32
CA LEU A 25 -0.04 20.88 -4.13
C LEU A 25 1.15 21.29 -3.27
N GLY A 26 2.16 20.42 -3.14
CA GLY A 26 3.39 20.71 -2.42
C GLY A 26 4.14 21.93 -2.94
N LYS A 27 4.17 22.12 -4.27
CA LYS A 27 4.77 23.31 -4.91
C LYS A 27 4.06 24.63 -4.59
N ASP A 28 2.80 24.58 -4.13
CA ASP A 28 1.97 25.73 -3.81
C ASP A 28 1.55 25.73 -2.33
N ALA A 29 2.36 25.11 -1.47
CA ALA A 29 2.08 24.91 -0.05
C ALA A 29 1.78 26.22 0.70
N HIS A 30 2.48 27.32 0.38
CA HIS A 30 2.21 28.63 0.98
C HIS A 30 0.79 29.13 0.70
N ARG A 31 0.31 29.00 -0.56
CA ARG A 31 -1.05 29.40 -0.94
C ARG A 31 -2.09 28.52 -0.25
N ILE A 32 -1.81 27.22 -0.14
CA ILE A 32 -2.67 26.27 0.57
C ILE A 32 -2.79 26.67 2.04
N ALA A 33 -1.67 27.01 2.70
CA ALA A 33 -1.66 27.46 4.08
C ALA A 33 -2.46 28.76 4.27
N ASP A 34 -2.27 29.75 3.38
CA ASP A 34 -3.01 31.02 3.42
C ASP A 34 -4.52 30.83 3.23
N LEU A 35 -4.93 30.02 2.24
CA LEU A 35 -6.33 29.72 1.98
C LEU A 35 -6.96 28.95 3.15
N SER A 36 -6.23 27.99 3.72
CA SER A 36 -6.69 27.19 4.84
C SER A 36 -6.92 28.06 6.08
N ALA A 37 -5.96 28.94 6.40
CA ALA A 37 -6.06 29.86 7.53
C ALA A 37 -7.17 30.89 7.35
N LYS A 38 -7.37 31.38 6.12
CA LYS A 38 -8.39 32.39 5.82
C LYS A 38 -9.81 31.85 5.86
N ASN A 39 -10.03 30.62 5.37
CA ASN A 39 -11.37 30.08 5.14
C ASN A 39 -11.73 28.93 6.10
N GLU A 40 -10.86 28.59 7.06
CA GLU A 40 -11.06 27.53 8.06
C GLU A 40 -11.39 26.17 7.42
N ARG A 41 -10.77 25.89 6.27
CA ARG A 41 -10.90 24.61 5.55
C ARG A 41 -9.54 23.96 5.43
N GLN A 42 -9.53 22.63 5.52
CA GLN A 42 -8.31 21.84 5.42
C GLN A 42 -8.47 20.79 4.33
N LEU A 43 -7.32 20.26 3.88
CA LEU A 43 -7.24 19.15 2.95
C LEU A 43 -6.51 18.00 3.62
N LEU A 44 -7.11 16.82 3.57
CA LEU A 44 -6.49 15.57 4.01
C LEU A 44 -6.36 14.64 2.81
N LEU A 45 -5.12 14.29 2.46
CA LEU A 45 -4.84 13.24 1.50
C LEU A 45 -4.61 11.93 2.26
N ALA A 46 -5.35 10.88 1.90
CA ALA A 46 -5.27 9.59 2.57
C ALA A 46 -5.05 8.46 1.55
N LEU A 47 -4.18 7.52 1.92
CA LEU A 47 -3.92 6.28 1.18
C LEU A 47 -4.28 5.11 2.10
N PHE A 48 -5.23 4.27 1.69
CA PHE A 48 -5.72 3.16 2.49
C PHE A 48 -5.12 1.83 2.06
N ALA A 49 -4.52 1.12 3.02
CA ALA A 49 -4.08 -0.26 2.83
C ALA A 49 -5.17 -1.25 3.30
N GLY A 50 -5.26 -2.40 2.64
CA GLY A 50 -6.17 -3.48 3.02
C GLY A 50 -7.64 -3.28 2.63
N GLU A 51 -7.93 -2.39 1.69
CA GLU A 51 -9.32 -2.15 1.22
C GLU A 51 -9.95 -3.39 0.57
N SER A 52 -9.14 -4.23 -0.09
CA SER A 52 -9.58 -5.50 -0.67
C SER A 52 -9.94 -6.58 0.36
N PHE A 53 -9.68 -6.34 1.65
CA PHE A 53 -9.96 -7.25 2.77
C PHE A 53 -11.06 -6.68 3.69
N ASP A 54 -12.17 -6.27 3.09
CA ASP A 54 -13.30 -5.61 3.76
C ASP A 54 -12.91 -4.30 4.44
N TYR A 55 -12.26 -3.41 3.69
CA TYR A 55 -12.03 -2.02 4.10
C TYR A 55 -11.20 -1.85 5.38
N ILE A 56 -10.12 -2.62 5.56
CA ILE A 56 -9.31 -2.62 6.79
C ILE A 56 -8.82 -1.19 7.12
N GLY A 57 -8.22 -0.50 6.15
CA GLY A 57 -7.61 0.81 6.37
C GLY A 57 -8.64 1.90 6.61
N SER A 58 -9.64 2.01 5.75
CA SER A 58 -10.66 3.05 5.86
C SER A 58 -11.56 2.86 7.08
N SER A 59 -11.95 1.62 7.41
CA SER A 59 -12.73 1.35 8.63
C SER A 59 -11.95 1.62 9.91
N ARG A 60 -10.62 1.43 9.88
CA ARG A 60 -9.75 1.80 10.99
C ARG A 60 -9.68 3.31 11.19
N MET A 61 -9.46 4.09 10.13
CA MET A 61 -9.48 5.55 10.19
C MET A 61 -10.83 6.07 10.75
N VAL A 62 -11.95 5.56 10.25
CA VAL A 62 -13.28 5.95 10.73
C VAL A 62 -13.45 5.62 12.22
N TRP A 63 -13.01 4.43 12.65
CA TRP A 63 -13.05 4.06 14.05
C TRP A 63 -12.20 5.00 14.92
N GLU A 64 -10.97 5.34 14.51
CA GLU A 64 -10.12 6.29 15.23
C GLU A 64 -10.76 7.70 15.31
N MET A 65 -11.39 8.16 14.22
CA MET A 65 -12.08 9.44 14.16
C MET A 65 -13.29 9.51 15.09
N MET A 66 -14.05 8.42 15.21
CA MET A 66 -15.19 8.32 16.14
C MET A 66 -14.75 8.31 17.60
N HIS A 67 -13.52 7.88 17.89
CA HIS A 67 -12.96 7.81 19.24
C HIS A 67 -12.03 9.00 19.56
N ASN A 68 -12.00 10.03 18.70
CA ASN A 68 -11.12 11.20 18.86
C ASN A 68 -9.66 10.81 19.10
N ASN A 69 -9.16 9.87 18.30
CA ASN A 69 -7.78 9.39 18.39
C ASN A 69 -7.13 9.25 17.01
N PHE A 70 -7.65 9.92 15.98
CA PHE A 70 -7.11 9.85 14.63
C PHE A 70 -6.04 10.92 14.37
N PRO A 71 -4.90 10.56 13.75
CA PRO A 71 -4.39 9.22 13.51
C PRO A 71 -3.77 8.64 14.80
N ALA A 72 -4.09 7.40 15.13
CA ALA A 72 -3.50 6.77 16.31
C ALA A 72 -2.04 6.43 16.00
N MET A 73 -1.11 6.95 16.81
CA MET A 73 0.31 6.61 16.71
C MET A 73 0.67 5.48 17.68
N ASP A 74 1.59 4.60 17.26
CA ASP A 74 2.10 3.49 18.08
C ASP A 74 2.95 3.97 19.27
N SER A 75 3.49 5.20 19.21
CA SER A 75 4.16 5.82 20.34
C SER A 75 3.10 6.40 21.27
N GLY A 76 3.07 5.97 22.54
CA GLY A 76 2.15 6.44 23.60
C GLY A 76 2.23 7.93 23.96
N ILE A 77 2.62 8.79 23.01
CA ILE A 77 2.47 10.22 23.02
C ILE A 77 1.01 10.48 22.62
N HIS A 78 0.20 10.90 23.59
CA HIS A 78 -1.14 11.42 23.31
C HIS A 78 -1.01 12.65 22.40
N SER A 79 -1.22 12.46 21.10
CA SER A 79 -1.53 13.55 20.18
C SER A 79 -3.02 13.84 20.28
N GLU A 80 -3.38 15.11 20.33
CA GLU A 80 -4.77 15.51 20.07
C GLU A 80 -5.20 14.96 18.71
N ALA A 81 -6.48 14.57 18.60
CA ALA A 81 -7.04 14.10 17.34
C ALA A 81 -6.91 15.20 16.28
N LEU A 82 -6.29 14.87 15.14
CA LEU A 82 -6.13 15.81 14.04
C LEU A 82 -7.45 16.08 13.33
N ALA A 83 -8.33 15.07 13.27
CA ALA A 83 -9.64 15.17 12.67
C ALA A 83 -10.62 14.19 13.31
N THR A 84 -11.87 14.60 13.41
CA THR A 84 -13.00 13.77 13.84
C THR A 84 -13.97 13.57 12.67
N LEU A 85 -14.87 12.60 12.79
CA LEU A 85 -15.86 12.32 11.73
C LEU A 85 -16.73 13.56 11.44
N SER A 86 -17.10 14.32 12.48
CA SER A 86 -17.88 15.55 12.35
C SER A 86 -17.14 16.71 11.66
N ASN A 87 -15.81 16.64 11.51
CA ASN A 87 -15.05 17.66 10.79
C ASN A 87 -15.04 17.43 9.26
N LEU A 88 -15.55 16.29 8.78
CA LEU A 88 -15.50 15.94 7.36
C LEU A 88 -16.60 16.68 6.59
N GLY A 89 -16.19 17.63 5.73
CA GLY A 89 -17.11 18.42 4.91
C GLY A 89 -17.37 17.86 3.51
N PHE A 90 -16.45 17.05 2.97
CA PHE A 90 -16.57 16.43 1.64
C PHE A 90 -15.56 15.28 1.50
N LEU A 91 -15.96 14.20 0.83
CA LEU A 91 -15.09 13.07 0.52
C LEU A 91 -14.98 12.89 -1.00
N LEU A 92 -13.76 12.69 -1.49
CA LEU A 92 -13.51 12.37 -2.89
C LEU A 92 -12.51 11.23 -2.97
N GLU A 93 -12.90 10.15 -3.63
CA GLU A 93 -12.04 8.98 -3.85
C GLU A 93 -11.76 8.78 -5.35
N VAL A 94 -10.52 8.39 -5.68
CA VAL A 94 -10.14 7.94 -7.02
C VAL A 94 -10.02 6.43 -6.99
N GLY A 95 -10.85 5.75 -7.77
CA GLY A 95 -10.77 4.30 -7.97
C GLY A 95 -9.96 3.93 -9.20
N ASP A 96 -10.19 2.71 -9.70
CA ASP A 96 -9.45 2.15 -10.84
C ASP A 96 -9.61 2.99 -12.12
N LEU A 97 -8.47 3.40 -12.70
CA LEU A 97 -8.37 4.13 -13.97
C LEU A 97 -7.63 3.34 -15.07
N THR A 98 -7.18 2.12 -14.81
CA THR A 98 -6.29 1.35 -15.71
C THR A 98 -6.83 1.13 -17.12
N TYR A 99 -8.15 1.01 -17.29
CA TYR A 99 -8.81 0.75 -18.58
C TYR A 99 -9.92 1.76 -18.88
N SER A 100 -9.72 3.04 -18.55
CA SER A 100 -10.63 4.09 -19.00
C SER A 100 -10.47 4.32 -20.51
N ASN A 101 -11.45 3.89 -21.30
CA ASN A 101 -11.53 4.20 -22.74
C ASN A 101 -11.93 5.69 -22.94
N ASP A 102 -11.11 6.63 -22.46
CA ASP A 102 -11.37 8.08 -22.40
C ASP A 102 -12.67 8.48 -21.67
N SER A 103 -13.30 7.54 -20.96
CA SER A 103 -14.56 7.72 -20.26
C SER A 103 -14.33 7.69 -18.75
N LEU A 104 -14.71 8.76 -18.09
CA LEU A 104 -14.67 8.88 -16.64
C LEU A 104 -16.08 8.87 -16.06
N TYR A 105 -16.23 8.36 -14.86
CA TYR A 105 -17.50 8.23 -14.18
C TYR A 105 -17.40 8.73 -12.75
N MET A 106 -18.32 9.61 -12.36
CA MET A 106 -18.55 10.05 -10.99
C MET A 106 -19.70 9.26 -10.40
N HIS A 107 -19.41 8.52 -9.33
CA HIS A 107 -20.38 7.75 -8.58
C HIS A 107 -20.64 8.40 -7.24
N ILE A 108 -21.89 8.33 -6.78
CA ILE A 108 -22.35 8.86 -5.50
C ILE A 108 -23.21 7.81 -4.79
N ASP A 109 -23.48 7.99 -3.49
CA ASP A 109 -24.54 7.23 -2.82
C ASP A 109 -25.92 7.83 -3.14
N PRO A 110 -26.80 7.12 -3.89
CA PRO A 110 -28.13 7.64 -4.23
C PRO A 110 -28.97 7.95 -3.01
N ARG A 111 -28.79 7.18 -1.91
CA ARG A 111 -29.57 7.36 -0.69
C ARG A 111 -29.23 8.69 -0.02
N SER A 112 -27.96 8.96 0.25
CA SER A 112 -27.50 10.25 0.78
C SER A 112 -27.90 11.43 -0.11
N TYR A 113 -27.73 11.28 -1.43
CA TYR A 113 -28.06 12.31 -2.41
C TYR A 113 -29.55 12.67 -2.46
N GLN A 114 -30.44 11.70 -2.28
CA GLN A 114 -31.89 11.94 -2.24
C GLN A 114 -32.37 12.44 -0.87
N LYS A 115 -31.73 11.98 0.21
CA LYS A 115 -32.14 12.25 1.59
C LYS A 115 -31.79 13.66 2.06
N TYR A 116 -30.62 14.19 1.68
CA TYR A 116 -30.10 15.46 2.19
C TYR A 116 -29.93 16.50 1.09
N GLY A 117 -30.67 17.61 1.19
CA GLY A 117 -30.58 18.71 0.21
C GLY A 117 -29.19 19.35 0.14
N SER A 118 -28.51 19.50 1.28
CA SER A 118 -27.14 20.02 1.36
C SER A 118 -26.11 19.11 0.66
N VAL A 119 -26.26 17.79 0.80
CA VAL A 119 -25.42 16.81 0.12
C VAL A 119 -25.61 16.92 -1.39
N LYS A 120 -26.86 16.97 -1.85
CA LYS A 120 -27.19 17.15 -3.26
C LYS A 120 -26.58 18.42 -3.84
N GLU A 121 -26.77 19.56 -3.17
CA GLU A 121 -26.23 20.85 -3.60
C GLU A 121 -24.71 20.80 -3.73
N LYS A 122 -24.02 20.26 -2.71
CA LYS A 122 -22.56 20.15 -2.71
C LYS A 122 -22.04 19.25 -3.82
N ILE A 123 -22.68 18.10 -4.05
CA ILE A 123 -22.34 17.19 -5.15
C ILE A 123 -22.57 17.87 -6.49
N ASP A 124 -23.72 18.50 -6.71
CA ASP A 124 -24.06 19.15 -7.99
C ASP A 124 -23.07 20.29 -8.32
N MET A 125 -22.63 21.06 -7.32
CA MET A 125 -21.59 22.10 -7.48
C MET A 125 -20.22 21.53 -7.85
N THR A 126 -19.84 20.39 -7.26
CA THR A 126 -18.56 19.72 -7.57
C THR A 126 -18.60 19.08 -8.97
N VAL A 127 -19.71 18.42 -9.31
CA VAL A 127 -19.96 17.83 -10.64
C VAL A 127 -19.89 18.89 -11.73
N LYS A 128 -20.47 20.07 -11.49
CA LYS A 128 -20.40 21.20 -12.43
C LYS A 128 -18.96 21.62 -12.70
N ALA A 129 -18.17 21.86 -11.64
CA ALA A 129 -16.77 22.26 -11.80
C ALA A 129 -15.91 21.17 -12.47
N LEU A 130 -16.17 19.89 -12.20
CA LEU A 130 -15.47 18.81 -12.90
C LEU A 130 -15.79 18.79 -14.40
N ARG A 131 -17.05 19.02 -14.78
CA ARG A 131 -17.47 19.03 -16.20
C ARG A 131 -16.92 20.21 -16.98
N GLU A 132 -16.69 21.34 -16.34
CA GLU A 132 -16.01 22.49 -16.95
C GLU A 132 -14.56 22.16 -17.33
N HIS A 133 -13.96 21.17 -16.66
CA HIS A 133 -12.58 20.74 -16.86
C HIS A 133 -12.43 19.49 -17.72
N SER A 134 -13.38 18.57 -17.64
CA SER A 134 -13.41 17.33 -18.40
C SER A 134 -14.85 17.06 -18.88
N SER A 135 -15.14 17.44 -20.12
CA SER A 135 -16.49 17.31 -20.70
C SER A 135 -16.93 15.87 -20.93
N SER A 136 -16.01 14.89 -20.84
CA SER A 136 -16.29 13.47 -21.02
C SER A 136 -16.73 12.74 -19.74
N ILE A 137 -16.77 13.41 -18.58
CA ILE A 137 -17.12 12.77 -17.31
C ILE A 137 -18.64 12.58 -17.15
N GLN A 138 -19.04 11.32 -16.98
CA GLN A 138 -20.43 10.92 -16.78
C GLN A 138 -20.78 10.93 -15.29
N PHE A 139 -22.00 11.34 -14.95
CA PHE A 139 -22.49 11.36 -13.57
C PHE A 139 -23.50 10.24 -13.35
N ILE A 140 -23.22 9.36 -12.38
CA ILE A 140 -24.02 8.19 -12.04
C ILE A 140 -24.64 8.43 -10.67
N SER A 141 -25.97 8.59 -10.64
CA SER A 141 -26.76 8.85 -9.41
C SER A 141 -27.89 7.85 -9.19
N ASP A 142 -28.09 6.94 -10.14
CA ASP A 142 -29.15 5.93 -10.18
C ASP A 142 -28.66 4.53 -9.81
N LYS A 143 -27.36 4.35 -9.56
CA LYS A 143 -26.73 3.07 -9.21
C LYS A 143 -26.07 3.12 -7.83
N PRO A 144 -25.96 1.99 -7.13
CA PRO A 144 -25.21 1.92 -5.89
C PRO A 144 -23.76 2.35 -6.08
N LEU A 145 -23.19 2.97 -5.05
CA LEU A 145 -21.78 3.33 -5.01
C LEU A 145 -20.91 2.07 -5.21
N PRO A 146 -19.90 2.09 -6.10
CA PRO A 146 -19.00 0.96 -6.29
C PRO A 146 -18.21 0.64 -5.00
N PRO A 147 -17.57 -0.53 -4.89
CA PRO A 147 -16.69 -0.84 -3.77
C PRO A 147 -15.59 0.21 -3.66
N SER A 148 -15.54 0.89 -2.51
CA SER A 148 -14.67 2.04 -2.27
C SER A 148 -14.59 2.36 -0.78
N SER A 149 -13.53 3.05 -0.38
CA SER A 149 -13.28 3.48 1.00
C SER A 149 -14.42 4.35 1.56
N LEU A 150 -15.14 5.08 0.71
CA LEU A 150 -16.31 5.87 1.06
C LEU A 150 -17.39 5.09 1.83
N HIS A 151 -17.54 3.78 1.58
CA HIS A 151 -18.49 2.95 2.32
C HIS A 151 -18.22 2.95 3.82
N SER A 152 -16.95 2.95 4.24
CA SER A 152 -16.57 3.00 5.66
C SER A 152 -17.08 4.27 6.34
N PHE A 153 -17.04 5.41 5.63
CA PHE A 153 -17.49 6.70 6.16
C PHE A 153 -19.02 6.82 6.15
N LEU A 154 -19.64 6.53 5.00
CA LEU A 154 -21.09 6.68 4.79
C LEU A 154 -21.94 5.68 5.58
N LYS A 155 -21.33 4.60 6.08
CA LYS A 155 -21.97 3.66 7.02
C LYS A 155 -22.22 4.30 8.38
N GLU A 156 -21.30 5.16 8.84
CA GLU A 156 -21.38 5.82 10.15
C GLU A 156 -22.05 7.20 10.04
N ASP A 157 -21.81 7.95 8.96
CA ASP A 157 -22.47 9.22 8.68
C ASP A 157 -22.82 9.37 7.19
N ASP A 158 -24.09 9.13 6.86
CA ASP A 158 -24.61 9.25 5.50
C ASP A 158 -24.91 10.70 5.08
N SER A 159 -24.64 11.70 5.92
CA SER A 159 -24.81 13.12 5.61
C SER A 159 -23.56 13.77 5.01
N ILE A 160 -22.44 13.05 4.94
CA ILE A 160 -21.19 13.53 4.34
C ILE A 160 -21.31 13.45 2.80
N PRO A 161 -21.13 14.57 2.06
CA PRO A 161 -21.12 14.52 0.61
C PRO A 161 -19.90 13.76 0.09
N ALA A 162 -20.10 12.79 -0.79
CA ALA A 162 -19.05 11.89 -1.25
C ALA A 162 -19.14 11.58 -2.75
N ILE A 163 -18.00 11.62 -3.46
CA ILE A 163 -17.90 11.25 -4.89
C ILE A 163 -16.74 10.28 -5.10
N ALA A 164 -16.99 9.18 -5.81
CA ALA A 164 -15.94 8.30 -6.33
C ALA A 164 -15.75 8.55 -7.84
N ILE A 165 -14.52 8.81 -8.27
CA ILE A 165 -14.14 8.96 -9.68
C ILE A 165 -13.47 7.67 -10.15
N THR A 166 -13.96 7.09 -11.24
CA THR A 166 -13.45 5.81 -11.77
C THR A 166 -13.44 5.80 -13.31
N GLY A 167 -12.72 4.84 -13.89
CA GLY A 167 -12.71 4.55 -15.33
C GLY A 167 -13.86 3.66 -15.80
N TYR A 168 -14.86 3.37 -14.96
CA TYR A 168 -15.95 2.45 -15.27
C TYR A 168 -17.30 2.92 -14.72
N GLY A 169 -18.40 2.64 -15.45
CA GLY A 169 -19.73 3.15 -15.09
C GLY A 169 -20.68 2.16 -14.39
N SER A 170 -20.43 0.85 -14.49
CA SER A 170 -21.32 -0.16 -13.86
C SER A 170 -20.57 -1.43 -13.45
N SER A 171 -19.72 -1.94 -14.33
CA SER A 171 -18.83 -3.06 -14.06
C SER A 171 -17.40 -2.64 -14.31
N PHE A 172 -16.44 -3.18 -13.55
CA PHE A 172 -15.01 -2.97 -13.79
C PHE A 172 -14.66 -3.24 -15.25
N THR A 173 -13.90 -2.33 -15.84
CA THR A 173 -13.29 -2.50 -17.16
C THR A 173 -12.07 -3.43 -17.08
N ASN A 174 -11.38 -3.45 -15.94
CA ASN A 174 -10.30 -4.40 -15.66
C ASN A 174 -10.83 -5.83 -15.54
N ARG A 175 -10.45 -6.69 -16.49
CA ARG A 175 -10.79 -8.13 -16.48
C ARG A 175 -9.94 -8.96 -15.51
N PHE A 176 -8.89 -8.37 -14.97
CA PHE A 176 -7.90 -9.03 -14.12
C PHE A 176 -7.90 -8.46 -12.70
N TYR A 177 -8.93 -7.72 -12.30
CA TYR A 177 -9.04 -7.10 -10.97
C TYR A 177 -8.63 -8.06 -9.83
N ASN A 178 -7.68 -7.65 -8.99
CA ASN A 178 -7.09 -8.43 -7.87
C ASN A 178 -6.59 -9.84 -8.25
N SER A 179 -6.14 -10.02 -9.50
CA SER A 179 -5.54 -11.26 -10.01
C SER A 179 -4.04 -11.10 -10.22
N PHE A 180 -3.32 -12.23 -10.28
CA PHE A 180 -1.93 -12.27 -10.72
C PHE A 180 -1.74 -11.81 -12.17
N LEU A 181 -2.84 -11.65 -12.93
CA LEU A 181 -2.82 -11.08 -14.28
C LEU A 181 -2.99 -9.56 -14.30
N ASP A 182 -3.22 -8.91 -13.14
CA ASP A 182 -3.32 -7.44 -13.02
C ASP A 182 -1.96 -6.76 -13.09
N GLN A 183 -1.25 -7.00 -14.19
CA GLN A 183 0.17 -6.69 -14.32
C GLN A 183 0.45 -5.21 -14.59
N PRO A 184 1.57 -4.66 -14.09
CA PRO A 184 1.85 -3.22 -14.14
C PRO A 184 1.88 -2.65 -15.55
N ARG A 185 2.13 -3.47 -16.59
CA ARG A 185 2.17 -3.06 -17.99
C ARG A 185 0.98 -2.21 -18.45
N PHE A 186 -0.18 -2.35 -17.81
CA PHE A 186 -1.38 -1.57 -18.13
C PHE A 186 -1.26 -0.09 -17.73
N LEU A 187 -0.33 0.26 -16.83
CA LEU A 187 0.00 1.65 -16.47
C LEU A 187 0.84 2.37 -17.55
N ASN A 188 1.37 1.64 -18.53
CA ASN A 188 2.11 2.25 -19.65
C ASN A 188 1.24 2.57 -20.86
N ILE A 189 -0.08 2.45 -20.73
CA ILE A 189 -1.03 2.73 -21.79
C ILE A 189 -1.22 4.26 -21.90
N PRO A 190 -1.07 4.87 -23.09
CA PRO A 190 -1.21 6.32 -23.27
C PRO A 190 -2.56 6.88 -22.78
N GLU A 191 -3.64 6.14 -23.02
CA GLU A 191 -5.01 6.50 -22.61
C GLU A 191 -5.13 6.59 -21.08
N TYR A 192 -4.52 5.64 -20.36
CA TYR A 192 -4.42 5.71 -18.90
C TYR A 192 -3.64 6.94 -18.46
N LYS A 193 -2.43 7.16 -19.00
CA LYS A 193 -1.56 8.28 -18.59
C LYS A 193 -2.26 9.63 -18.76
N LYS A 194 -2.91 9.83 -19.91
CA LYS A 194 -3.73 11.01 -20.20
C LYS A 194 -4.87 11.16 -19.19
N THR A 195 -5.65 10.10 -18.99
CA THR A 195 -6.79 10.13 -18.06
C THR A 195 -6.35 10.42 -16.62
N ALA A 196 -5.27 9.79 -16.16
CA ALA A 196 -4.72 9.99 -14.83
C ALA A 196 -4.24 11.44 -14.61
N LEU A 197 -3.56 12.04 -15.61
CA LEU A 197 -3.15 13.44 -15.58
C LEU A 197 -4.35 14.39 -15.59
N ASP A 198 -5.38 14.12 -16.38
CA ASP A 198 -6.61 14.93 -16.44
C ASP A 198 -7.35 14.89 -15.09
N VAL A 199 -7.47 13.70 -14.49
CA VAL A 199 -8.03 13.54 -13.13
C VAL A 199 -7.18 14.27 -12.11
N ALA A 200 -5.85 14.07 -12.11
CA ALA A 200 -4.95 14.70 -11.14
C ALA A 200 -5.03 16.24 -11.20
N ASN A 201 -5.00 16.83 -12.40
CA ASN A 201 -5.17 18.27 -12.58
C ASN A 201 -6.55 18.76 -12.09
N SER A 202 -7.61 18.00 -12.35
CA SER A 202 -8.95 18.32 -11.87
C SER A 202 -9.02 18.29 -10.34
N LEU A 203 -8.34 17.35 -9.69
CA LEU A 203 -8.28 17.24 -8.22
C LEU A 203 -7.49 18.38 -7.58
N VAL A 204 -6.37 18.79 -8.17
CA VAL A 204 -5.63 19.97 -7.69
C VAL A 204 -6.52 21.21 -7.69
N LYS A 205 -7.24 21.44 -8.80
CA LYS A 205 -8.19 22.55 -8.92
C LYS A 205 -9.33 22.48 -7.92
N LEU A 206 -9.96 21.31 -7.78
CA LEU A 206 -11.01 21.11 -6.80
C LEU A 206 -10.52 21.31 -5.37
N SER A 207 -9.29 20.88 -5.06
CA SER A 207 -8.69 21.05 -3.74
C SER A 207 -8.52 22.54 -3.41
N LEU A 208 -7.97 23.32 -4.35
CA LEU A 208 -7.84 24.77 -4.17
C LEU A 208 -9.19 25.49 -4.13
N ARG A 209 -10.14 25.09 -4.96
CA ARG A 209 -11.53 25.59 -4.94
C ARG A 209 -12.18 25.31 -3.59
N TRP A 210 -12.02 24.10 -3.05
CA TRP A 210 -12.49 23.73 -1.72
C TRP A 210 -11.90 24.65 -0.65
N LEU A 211 -10.58 24.83 -0.65
CA LEU A 211 -9.89 25.71 0.31
C LEU A 211 -10.27 27.19 0.15
N ASN A 212 -10.73 27.60 -1.04
CA ASN A 212 -11.15 28.96 -1.34
C ASN A 212 -12.69 29.15 -1.31
N ASN A 213 -13.39 28.47 -0.40
CA ASN A 213 -14.84 28.60 -0.23
C ASN A 213 -15.66 28.37 -1.52
N ASP A 214 -15.27 27.34 -2.27
CA ASP A 214 -15.93 26.90 -3.50
C ASP A 214 -15.82 27.89 -4.68
N VAL A 215 -14.88 28.84 -4.59
CA VAL A 215 -14.51 29.79 -5.64
C VAL A 215 -13.21 29.38 -6.31
N ASP A 216 -13.18 29.42 -7.64
CA ASP A 216 -11.99 29.05 -8.40
C ASP A 216 -10.78 29.94 -8.06
N VAL A 217 -9.62 29.30 -7.97
CA VAL A 217 -8.34 29.97 -7.77
C VAL A 217 -7.71 30.22 -9.14
N LEU A 218 -7.24 31.44 -9.37
CA LEU A 218 -6.50 31.81 -10.58
C LEU A 218 -5.16 31.08 -10.62
N ASP A 219 -4.79 30.58 -11.80
CA ASP A 219 -3.53 29.91 -12.08
C ASP A 219 -3.16 28.83 -11.03
N PRO A 220 -3.98 27.78 -10.92
CA PRO A 220 -3.67 26.64 -10.05
C PRO A 220 -2.43 25.90 -10.58
N PRO A 221 -1.62 25.28 -9.71
CA PRO A 221 -0.47 24.50 -10.13
C PRO A 221 -0.92 23.33 -11.01
N VAL A 222 -0.13 23.06 -12.05
CA VAL A 222 -0.38 21.97 -13.00
C VAL A 222 0.50 20.78 -12.62
N VAL A 223 -0.08 19.59 -12.71
CA VAL A 223 0.64 18.34 -12.46
C VAL A 223 1.82 18.20 -13.41
N ASN A 224 2.98 17.89 -12.86
CA ASN A 224 4.20 17.69 -13.63
C ASN A 224 4.18 16.34 -14.34
N GLN A 225 3.88 16.36 -15.65
CA GLN A 225 3.83 15.15 -16.48
C GLN A 225 5.13 14.34 -16.43
N THR A 226 6.30 15.00 -16.47
CA THR A 226 7.59 14.31 -16.41
C THR A 226 7.76 13.54 -15.10
N MET A 227 7.38 14.15 -13.97
CA MET A 227 7.44 13.47 -12.67
C MET A 227 6.44 12.32 -12.61
N PHE A 228 5.22 12.51 -13.13
CA PHE A 228 4.22 11.44 -13.22
C PHE A 228 4.70 10.26 -14.05
N ASP A 229 5.34 10.51 -15.20
CA ASP A 229 5.93 9.48 -16.05
C ASP A 229 7.07 8.74 -15.34
N ILE A 230 7.98 9.45 -14.65
CA ILE A 230 9.06 8.83 -13.86
C ILE A 230 8.48 7.94 -12.76
N MET A 231 7.51 8.43 -11.98
CA MET A 231 6.87 7.62 -10.93
C MET A 231 6.17 6.39 -11.52
N THR A 232 5.46 6.57 -12.64
CA THR A 232 4.80 5.47 -13.34
C THR A 232 5.81 4.41 -13.76
N ASP A 233 6.90 4.81 -14.40
CA ASP A 233 7.97 3.91 -14.85
C ASP A 233 8.61 3.17 -13.67
N CYS A 234 8.79 3.83 -12.53
CA CYS A 234 9.30 3.20 -11.32
C CYS A 234 8.36 2.11 -10.78
N PHE A 235 7.04 2.35 -10.82
CA PHE A 235 6.07 1.31 -10.52
C PHE A 235 5.92 0.28 -11.65
N LEU A 236 6.37 0.52 -12.89
CA LEU A 236 6.37 -0.51 -13.93
C LEU A 236 7.46 -1.58 -13.74
N GLN A 237 8.62 -1.18 -13.21
CA GLN A 237 9.80 -2.04 -13.20
C GLN A 237 9.64 -3.26 -12.30
N TRP A 238 9.86 -4.45 -12.88
CA TRP A 238 9.77 -5.74 -12.21
C TRP A 238 10.42 -6.87 -13.05
N PRO A 239 11.03 -7.91 -12.44
CA PRO A 239 11.43 -8.02 -11.02
C PRO A 239 12.70 -7.22 -10.70
N ASN A 240 13.36 -6.69 -11.73
CA ASN A 240 14.58 -5.90 -11.61
C ASN A 240 14.21 -4.43 -11.48
N PHE A 241 14.13 -3.93 -10.24
CA PHE A 241 13.99 -2.50 -9.98
C PHE A 241 15.29 -1.78 -10.35
N ASN A 242 15.24 -0.98 -11.39
CA ASN A 242 16.27 -0.08 -11.88
C ASN A 242 15.69 1.33 -12.06
N CYS A 243 15.10 1.85 -10.97
CA CYS A 243 14.40 3.12 -10.97
C CYS A 243 15.28 4.14 -10.26
N THR A 244 15.78 5.12 -11.02
CA THR A 244 16.66 6.16 -10.48
C THR A 244 16.02 6.93 -9.34
N LEU A 245 14.72 7.28 -9.42
CA LEU A 245 14.02 8.01 -8.36
C LEU A 245 13.97 7.22 -7.04
N PHE A 246 13.57 5.95 -7.08
CA PHE A 246 13.48 5.10 -5.89
C PHE A 246 14.86 4.80 -5.30
N LEU A 247 15.85 4.56 -6.15
CA LEU A 247 17.24 4.36 -5.71
C LEU A 247 17.78 5.61 -5.01
N GLN A 248 17.61 6.80 -5.61
CA GLN A 248 18.02 8.08 -5.01
C GLN A 248 17.30 8.36 -3.68
N LEU A 249 15.99 8.12 -3.61
CA LEU A 249 15.23 8.24 -2.37
C LEU A 249 15.76 7.27 -1.31
N SER A 250 16.13 6.05 -1.70
CA SER A 250 16.67 5.05 -0.75
C SER A 250 18.06 5.44 -0.26
N GLU A 251 18.96 5.83 -1.16
CA GLU A 251 20.34 6.21 -0.85
C GLU A 251 20.45 7.44 0.04
N SER A 252 19.47 8.36 -0.07
CA SER A 252 19.47 9.60 0.71
C SER A 252 19.04 9.38 2.16
N LEU A 253 18.40 8.26 2.49
CA LEU A 253 17.96 7.92 3.84
C LEU A 253 19.13 7.52 4.77
N PRO A 254 18.97 7.64 6.10
CA PRO A 254 19.91 7.08 7.07
C PRO A 254 19.95 5.54 7.01
N PRO A 255 21.01 4.86 7.51
CA PRO A 255 21.24 3.43 7.28
C PRO A 255 20.05 2.51 7.56
N SER A 256 19.33 2.68 8.69
CA SER A 256 18.19 1.83 9.02
C SER A 256 17.02 1.96 8.04
N TRP A 257 16.72 3.18 7.61
CA TRP A 257 15.66 3.47 6.65
C TRP A 257 16.08 3.12 5.22
N HIS A 258 17.37 3.28 4.90
CA HIS A 258 17.97 2.84 3.64
C HIS A 258 17.80 1.33 3.43
N ASP A 259 18.19 0.53 4.43
CA ASP A 259 18.08 -0.93 4.37
C ASP A 259 16.61 -1.36 4.23
N MET A 260 15.69 -0.70 4.94
CA MET A 260 14.25 -0.95 4.82
C MET A 260 13.72 -0.63 3.41
N ALA A 261 14.09 0.52 2.84
CA ALA A 261 13.65 0.93 1.51
C ALA A 261 14.18 -0.01 0.42
N LEU A 262 15.47 -0.37 0.46
CA LEU A 262 16.05 -1.35 -0.47
C LEU A 262 15.45 -2.75 -0.29
N LYS A 263 15.14 -3.13 0.96
CA LYS A 263 14.43 -4.36 1.23
C LYS A 263 13.04 -4.35 0.60
N ALA A 264 12.33 -3.22 0.57
CA ALA A 264 11.05 -3.11 -0.13
C ALA A 264 11.16 -3.47 -1.62
N LEU A 265 12.22 -3.02 -2.30
CA LEU A 265 12.44 -3.31 -3.72
C LEU A 265 12.83 -4.78 -4.00
N THR A 266 13.42 -5.47 -3.01
CA THR A 266 14.04 -6.78 -3.19
C THR A 266 13.27 -7.93 -2.55
N THR A 267 12.36 -7.64 -1.60
CA THR A 267 11.58 -8.65 -0.88
C THR A 267 10.38 -9.08 -1.72
N VAL A 268 10.33 -10.37 -2.06
CA VAL A 268 9.27 -11.05 -2.85
C VAL A 268 8.76 -10.18 -4.01
N PRO A 269 9.41 -10.25 -5.19
CA PRO A 269 9.25 -9.25 -6.24
C PRO A 269 7.80 -8.96 -6.65
N GLY A 270 6.92 -9.97 -6.65
CA GLY A 270 5.54 -9.82 -7.13
C GLY A 270 4.55 -9.24 -6.12
N ARG A 271 4.96 -8.99 -4.88
CA ARG A 271 4.09 -8.50 -3.81
C ARG A 271 4.18 -6.99 -3.68
N ARG A 272 3.13 -6.27 -4.10
CA ARG A 272 3.13 -4.80 -4.13
C ARG A 272 2.06 -4.17 -3.28
N THR A 273 0.84 -4.68 -3.31
CA THR A 273 -0.31 -4.09 -2.62
C THR A 273 -0.88 -4.97 -1.52
N PHE A 274 -0.38 -6.21 -1.41
CA PHE A 274 -0.94 -7.22 -0.53
C PHE A 274 -0.65 -6.89 0.93
N THR A 275 -1.71 -6.62 1.69
CA THR A 275 -1.63 -6.37 3.13
C THR A 275 -1.61 -7.71 3.88
N GLY A 276 -0.60 -7.92 4.73
CA GLY A 276 -0.44 -9.16 5.50
C GLY A 276 0.23 -8.92 6.86
N LEU A 277 0.68 -10.01 7.49
CA LEU A 277 1.23 -10.00 8.85
C LEU A 277 2.73 -10.30 8.84
N GLY A 278 3.54 -9.39 9.38
CA GLY A 278 5.00 -9.54 9.50
C GLY A 278 5.76 -8.34 8.94
N PRO A 279 7.05 -8.16 9.29
CA PRO A 279 7.87 -7.05 8.79
C PRO A 279 7.88 -6.96 7.27
N GLU A 280 7.90 -8.09 6.57
CA GLU A 280 7.90 -8.17 5.10
C GLU A 280 6.59 -7.70 4.44
N TYR A 281 5.46 -7.69 5.16
CA TYR A 281 4.18 -7.16 4.66
C TYR A 281 3.99 -5.67 4.99
N VAL A 282 4.78 -5.14 5.92
CA VAL A 282 4.86 -3.71 6.22
C VAL A 282 5.79 -3.00 5.23
N ILE A 283 6.76 -3.73 4.65
CA ILE A 283 7.80 -3.18 3.77
C ILE A 283 7.44 -3.49 2.29
N LEU A 284 6.33 -2.93 1.81
CA LEU A 284 5.90 -3.06 0.41
C LEU A 284 6.40 -1.87 -0.43
N PRO A 285 6.80 -2.05 -1.71
CA PRO A 285 7.17 -0.94 -2.59
C PRO A 285 6.09 0.14 -2.69
N SER A 286 4.82 -0.24 -2.86
CA SER A 286 3.71 0.72 -3.00
C SER A 286 3.60 1.61 -1.76
N ARG A 287 3.61 1.00 -0.58
CA ARG A 287 3.54 1.71 0.69
C ARG A 287 4.79 2.58 0.91
N VAL A 288 5.98 1.97 0.95
CA VAL A 288 7.22 2.65 1.35
C VAL A 288 7.52 3.83 0.42
N TYR A 289 7.46 3.63 -0.91
CA TYR A 289 7.77 4.70 -1.83
C TYR A 289 6.65 5.72 -1.96
N SER A 290 5.38 5.36 -1.77
CA SER A 290 4.32 6.38 -1.69
C SER A 290 4.51 7.28 -0.47
N GLU A 291 4.86 6.72 0.69
CA GLU A 291 5.14 7.47 1.90
C GLU A 291 6.34 8.40 1.70
N LEU A 292 7.47 7.88 1.22
CA LEU A 292 8.68 8.70 0.96
C LEU A 292 8.44 9.81 -0.06
N LEU A 293 7.69 9.53 -1.13
CA LEU A 293 7.32 10.53 -2.13
C LEU A 293 6.40 11.60 -1.55
N MET A 294 5.38 11.22 -0.78
CA MET A 294 4.50 12.20 -0.12
C MET A 294 5.28 13.06 0.89
N PHE A 295 6.20 12.46 1.66
CA PHE A 295 7.10 13.18 2.55
C PHE A 295 7.92 14.22 1.78
N TYR A 296 8.52 13.81 0.66
CA TYR A 296 9.33 14.67 -0.19
C TYR A 296 8.51 15.79 -0.84
N PHE A 297 7.32 15.47 -1.38
CA PHE A 297 6.48 16.43 -2.09
C PHE A 297 5.80 17.44 -1.18
N LEU A 298 5.28 17.00 -0.03
CA LEU A 298 4.51 17.85 0.89
C LEU A 298 5.36 18.45 2.01
N GLY A 299 6.64 18.10 2.09
CA GLY A 299 7.54 18.52 3.15
C GLY A 299 8.34 19.77 2.82
N GLU A 300 8.74 20.48 3.88
CA GLU A 300 9.63 21.64 3.82
C GLU A 300 11.06 21.22 4.15
N ARG A 301 12.03 21.69 3.35
CA ARG A 301 13.45 21.49 3.61
C ARG A 301 13.89 22.43 4.74
N VAL A 302 14.22 21.85 5.89
CA VAL A 302 14.81 22.58 7.01
C VAL A 302 16.33 22.51 6.89
N GLU A 303 16.93 23.62 6.44
CA GLU A 303 18.38 23.77 6.39
C GLU A 303 18.89 24.27 7.74
N SER A 304 19.68 23.45 8.43
CA SER A 304 20.24 23.81 9.73
C SER A 304 21.78 23.76 9.73
N GLY A 305 22.40 24.46 8.79
CA GLY A 305 23.86 24.66 8.74
C GLY A 305 24.71 23.37 8.80
N ALA A 306 26.03 23.54 8.92
CA ALA A 306 27.01 22.44 8.86
C ALA A 306 26.92 21.37 9.99
N ASN A 307 26.01 21.52 10.97
CA ASN A 307 25.89 20.65 12.15
C ASN A 307 24.60 19.83 12.20
N LEU A 308 23.83 19.74 11.12
CA LEU A 308 22.61 18.93 11.11
C LEU A 308 22.96 17.42 11.11
N THR A 309 22.48 16.73 12.14
CA THR A 309 22.63 15.28 12.33
C THR A 309 21.29 14.57 12.26
N TYR A 310 21.32 13.24 12.06
CA TYR A 310 20.14 12.39 12.17
C TYR A 310 19.41 12.61 13.51
N LYS A 311 20.16 12.74 14.61
CA LYS A 311 19.61 12.93 15.96
C LYS A 311 18.86 14.26 16.07
N THR A 312 19.46 15.36 15.61
CA THR A 312 18.82 16.68 15.66
C THR A 312 17.56 16.72 14.79
N CYS A 313 17.56 16.01 13.66
CA CYS A 313 16.37 15.86 12.81
C CYS A 313 15.24 15.14 13.53
N PHE A 314 15.57 14.02 14.17
CA PHE A 314 14.61 13.22 14.92
C PHE A 314 14.06 13.98 16.14
N GLU A 315 14.88 14.79 16.81
CA GLU A 315 14.44 15.64 17.92
C GLU A 315 13.40 16.70 17.51
N MET A 316 13.34 17.11 16.24
CA MET A 316 12.29 17.99 15.72
C MET A 316 10.90 17.35 15.74
N ASN A 317 10.82 16.01 15.76
CA ASN A 317 9.54 15.30 15.88
C ASN A 317 8.94 15.44 17.28
N ASN A 318 9.77 15.75 18.27
CA ASN A 318 9.32 15.96 19.65
C ASN A 318 8.80 17.38 19.89
N THR A 319 9.07 18.34 18.99
CA THR A 319 8.70 19.75 19.19
C THR A 319 7.36 20.12 18.59
N ASN A 320 6.96 19.47 17.48
CA ASN A 320 5.69 19.74 16.84
C ASN A 320 4.97 18.42 16.51
N PRO A 321 3.88 18.08 17.23
CA PRO A 321 3.16 16.82 17.03
C PRO A 321 2.43 16.77 15.69
N LEU A 322 2.29 17.87 14.96
CA LEU A 322 1.60 17.94 13.66
C LEU A 322 2.49 17.56 12.48
N GLN A 323 3.81 17.48 12.67
CA GLN A 323 4.76 17.18 11.60
C GLN A 323 5.66 16.00 11.97
N ASN A 324 6.18 15.33 10.94
CA ASN A 324 7.25 14.36 11.04
C ASN A 324 8.41 14.83 10.16
N CYS A 325 9.61 14.74 10.69
CA CYS A 325 10.85 15.11 10.03
C CYS A 325 11.66 13.85 9.73
N LEU A 326 12.07 13.73 8.48
CA LEU A 326 12.96 12.68 7.98
C LEU A 326 14.29 13.30 7.56
N PHE A 327 15.37 12.60 7.92
CA PHE A 327 16.73 13.01 7.60
C PHE A 327 17.11 12.53 6.19
N TYR A 328 17.69 13.42 5.40
CA TYR A 328 18.16 13.14 4.05
C TYR A 328 19.63 13.57 3.89
N ARG A 329 20.38 12.80 3.10
CA ARG A 329 21.73 13.08 2.64
C ARG A 329 21.67 13.60 1.21
N GLU A 330 22.30 14.74 0.93
CA GLU A 330 22.40 15.27 -0.43
C GLU A 330 23.45 14.47 -1.21
N LEU A 331 22.98 13.68 -2.19
CA LEU A 331 23.82 12.75 -2.96
C LEU A 331 24.49 13.39 -4.19
N PHE A 332 24.17 14.64 -4.52
CA PHE A 332 24.54 15.29 -5.79
C PHE A 332 25.59 16.39 -5.72
N LEU A 333 26.34 16.52 -4.63
CA LEU A 333 27.56 17.31 -4.66
C LEU A 333 28.70 16.44 -5.19
N HIS A 334 29.20 16.82 -6.37
CA HIS A 334 30.29 16.18 -7.12
C HIS A 334 31.62 16.11 -6.34
N ASP A 335 31.65 16.62 -5.10
CA ASP A 335 32.75 16.54 -4.16
C ASP A 335 32.24 15.96 -2.84
N THR A 336 32.70 14.74 -2.52
CA THR A 336 32.21 13.93 -1.37
C THR A 336 32.53 14.55 0.00
N SER A 337 33.22 15.69 0.05
CA SER A 337 33.52 16.43 1.28
C SER A 337 32.44 17.42 1.71
N ASP A 338 31.52 17.81 0.82
CA ASP A 338 30.53 18.89 1.07
C ASP A 338 29.07 18.40 1.01
N ALA A 339 28.80 17.11 1.15
CA ALA A 339 27.42 16.59 1.18
C ALA A 339 26.65 17.23 2.36
N ASN A 340 25.79 18.21 2.06
CA ASN A 340 24.97 18.86 3.06
C ASN A 340 23.83 17.93 3.47
N ASN A 341 23.76 17.62 4.76
CA ASN A 341 22.61 16.94 5.31
C ASN A 341 21.45 17.92 5.44
N TYR A 342 20.23 17.46 5.18
CA TYR A 342 19.03 18.27 5.39
C TYR A 342 17.90 17.43 6.00
N CYS A 343 16.94 18.11 6.62
CA CYS A 343 15.71 17.49 7.10
C CYS A 343 14.57 17.90 6.19
N ILE A 344 13.68 16.96 5.90
CA ILE A 344 12.38 17.27 5.32
C ILE A 344 11.34 17.07 6.41
N CYS A 345 10.68 18.15 6.83
CA CYS A 345 9.57 18.12 7.78
C CYS A 345 8.25 18.20 7.02
N SER A 346 7.39 17.21 7.21
CA SER A 346 6.16 17.02 6.43
C SER A 346 4.98 16.70 7.35
N PRO A 347 3.74 17.11 7.02
CA PRO A 347 2.54 16.70 7.77
C PRO A 347 2.16 15.23 7.53
N VAL A 348 2.94 14.49 6.72
CA VAL A 348 2.68 13.08 6.42
C VAL A 348 2.82 12.23 7.68
N LYS A 349 1.75 11.47 7.96
CA LYS A 349 1.65 10.56 9.11
C LYS A 349 1.25 9.19 8.63
N HIS A 350 1.77 8.19 9.32
CA HIS A 350 1.38 6.80 9.16
C HIS A 350 0.41 6.42 10.29
N SER A 351 -0.70 5.75 9.93
CA SER A 351 -1.61 5.11 10.89
C SER A 351 -1.67 3.61 10.58
N LEU A 352 -1.85 2.79 11.62
CA LEU A 352 -1.89 1.35 11.50
C LEU A 352 -3.13 0.90 10.70
N ALA A 353 -2.93 0.21 9.58
CA ALA A 353 -4.01 -0.43 8.84
C ALA A 353 -4.35 -1.80 9.45
N ARG A 354 -5.08 -1.80 10.57
CA ARG A 354 -5.55 -2.99 11.30
C ARG A 354 -7.02 -2.86 11.65
N SER A 355 -7.78 -3.94 11.46
CA SER A 355 -9.20 -3.92 11.75
C SER A 355 -9.49 -3.63 13.23
N PRO A 356 -10.44 -2.72 13.54
CA PRO A 356 -10.90 -2.47 14.90
C PRO A 356 -11.45 -3.71 15.62
N ALA A 357 -11.86 -4.75 14.88
CA ALA A 357 -12.32 -6.02 15.45
C ALA A 357 -11.32 -6.65 16.44
N PHE A 358 -10.02 -6.40 16.23
CA PHE A 358 -8.95 -6.98 17.04
C PHE A 358 -8.53 -6.10 18.23
N ASP A 359 -9.13 -4.93 18.38
CA ASP A 359 -8.79 -3.96 19.45
C ASP A 359 -9.98 -3.72 20.39
N ILE A 360 -11.21 -4.00 19.93
CA ILE A 360 -12.41 -3.94 20.76
C ILE A 360 -12.43 -5.16 21.70
N ALA A 361 -12.46 -4.91 23.01
CA ALA A 361 -12.62 -5.95 24.02
C ALA A 361 -13.93 -6.72 23.83
N ASP A 362 -13.89 -8.05 23.95
CA ASP A 362 -15.03 -8.96 23.78
C ASP A 362 -15.80 -8.78 22.45
N TYR A 363 -15.11 -8.39 21.39
CA TYR A 363 -15.72 -8.19 20.08
C TYR A 363 -16.39 -9.47 19.56
N ASN A 364 -17.65 -9.34 19.14
CA ASN A 364 -18.36 -10.43 18.48
C ASN A 364 -17.88 -10.56 17.02
N TYR A 365 -16.96 -11.49 16.78
CA TYR A 365 -16.42 -11.80 15.45
C TYR A 365 -17.48 -12.25 14.43
N LYS A 366 -18.69 -12.61 14.85
CA LYS A 366 -19.81 -12.94 13.96
C LYS A 366 -20.70 -11.74 13.60
N SER A 367 -20.42 -10.55 14.13
CA SER A 367 -21.26 -9.37 13.94
C SER A 367 -21.23 -8.81 12.51
N GLY A 368 -20.16 -9.08 11.76
CA GLY A 368 -19.95 -8.49 10.43
C GLY A 368 -19.75 -6.97 10.43
N LYS A 369 -19.49 -6.33 11.59
CA LYS A 369 -19.32 -4.87 11.67
C LYS A 369 -17.98 -4.42 11.07
N TYR A 370 -16.89 -5.03 11.52
CA TYR A 370 -15.51 -4.81 11.09
C TYR A 370 -14.91 -6.09 10.50
N SER A 371 -13.94 -5.91 9.60
CA SER A 371 -13.15 -6.96 8.97
C SER A 371 -12.51 -7.91 9.99
N THR A 372 -12.45 -9.21 9.69
CA THR A 372 -11.84 -10.22 10.58
C THR A 372 -10.84 -11.11 9.85
N TRP A 373 -10.31 -10.61 8.72
CA TRP A 373 -9.29 -11.33 7.95
C TRP A 373 -8.05 -11.59 8.81
N VAL A 374 -7.66 -12.85 8.87
CA VAL A 374 -6.44 -13.31 9.53
C VAL A 374 -5.67 -14.20 8.56
N MET A 375 -4.34 -14.07 8.57
CA MET A 375 -3.47 -14.92 7.76
C MET A 375 -2.93 -16.07 8.61
N SER A 376 -2.99 -17.29 8.09
CA SER A 376 -2.37 -18.44 8.74
C SER A 376 -0.85 -18.27 8.75
N LEU A 377 -0.23 -18.41 9.92
CA LEU A 377 1.22 -18.44 10.05
C LEU A 377 1.73 -19.83 9.63
N VAL A 378 2.53 -19.88 8.57
CA VAL A 378 3.21 -21.11 8.16
C VAL A 378 4.67 -21.00 8.58
N ASN A 379 5.11 -21.88 9.48
CA ASN A 379 6.48 -21.84 10.03
C ASN A 379 7.57 -22.15 9.00
N ASN A 380 7.21 -22.69 7.84
CA ASN A 380 8.12 -23.05 6.76
C ASN A 380 7.54 -22.59 5.42
N GLU A 381 8.39 -22.17 4.49
CA GLU A 381 7.97 -21.87 3.12
C GLU A 381 7.39 -23.13 2.44
N PRO A 382 6.25 -23.01 1.73
CA PRO A 382 5.69 -24.13 1.01
C PRO A 382 6.65 -24.56 -0.10
N THR A 383 7.19 -25.77 -0.01
CA THR A 383 8.07 -26.33 -1.04
C THR A 383 7.33 -27.30 -1.93
N MET A 384 7.56 -27.19 -3.24
CA MET A 384 7.08 -28.16 -4.23
C MET A 384 8.26 -28.93 -4.78
N ARG A 385 8.16 -30.26 -4.79
CA ARG A 385 9.19 -31.14 -5.38
C ARG A 385 8.57 -32.21 -6.27
N ILE A 386 9.23 -32.47 -7.39
CA ILE A 386 8.87 -33.55 -8.31
C ILE A 386 9.87 -34.68 -8.10
N TYR A 387 9.36 -35.90 -7.89
CA TYR A 387 10.19 -37.09 -7.77
C TYR A 387 9.46 -38.29 -8.37
N LEU A 388 10.24 -39.27 -8.83
CA LEU A 388 9.70 -40.53 -9.31
C LEU A 388 9.37 -41.43 -8.12
N VAL A 389 8.20 -42.05 -8.17
CA VAL A 389 7.74 -43.01 -7.16
C VAL A 389 7.78 -44.39 -7.77
N ASN A 390 8.50 -45.31 -7.12
CA ASN A 390 8.52 -46.71 -7.53
C ASN A 390 7.11 -47.33 -7.40
N SER A 391 6.78 -48.28 -8.28
CA SER A 391 5.50 -48.97 -8.20
C SER A 391 5.34 -49.70 -6.85
N PRO A 392 4.12 -49.80 -6.29
CA PRO A 392 3.90 -50.51 -5.03
C PRO A 392 4.40 -51.96 -5.06
N ALA A 393 4.31 -52.63 -6.22
CA ALA A 393 4.83 -53.98 -6.40
C ALA A 393 6.35 -54.04 -6.25
N TRP A 394 7.08 -53.08 -6.82
CA TRP A 394 8.54 -53.02 -6.66
C TRP A 394 8.96 -52.73 -5.23
N GLN A 395 8.26 -51.81 -4.56
CA GLN A 395 8.49 -51.52 -3.13
C GLN A 395 8.28 -52.77 -2.28
N LEU A 396 7.22 -53.54 -2.56
CA LEU A 396 6.95 -54.80 -1.86
C LEU A 396 8.02 -55.86 -2.16
N THR A 397 8.44 -56.01 -3.41
CA THR A 397 9.51 -56.96 -3.78
C THR A 397 10.80 -56.65 -3.06
N VAL A 398 11.23 -55.38 -3.02
CA VAL A 398 12.44 -54.97 -2.30
C VAL A 398 12.31 -55.25 -0.81
N PHE A 399 11.16 -54.93 -0.21
CA PHE A 399 10.90 -55.18 1.21
C PHE A 399 10.95 -56.68 1.56
N LEU A 400 10.25 -57.52 0.80
CA LEU A 400 10.22 -58.98 1.01
C LEU A 400 11.59 -59.62 0.74
N THR A 401 12.32 -59.15 -0.28
CA THR A 401 13.69 -59.60 -0.55
C THR A 401 14.62 -59.26 0.62
N GLY A 402 14.49 -58.04 1.19
CA GLY A 402 15.22 -57.63 2.37
C GLY A 402 14.94 -58.51 3.59
N ILE A 403 13.67 -58.83 3.86
CA ILE A 403 13.26 -59.77 4.92
C ILE A 403 13.89 -61.16 4.68
N GLY A 404 13.82 -61.66 3.45
CA GLY A 404 14.40 -62.96 3.10
C GLY A 404 15.92 -63.00 3.35
N LEU A 405 16.65 -62.00 2.86
CA LEU A 405 18.10 -61.88 3.08
C LEU A 405 18.45 -61.78 4.56
N PHE A 406 17.65 -61.09 5.36
CA PHE A 406 17.84 -60.99 6.80
C PHE A 406 17.76 -62.37 7.48
N PHE A 407 16.72 -63.16 7.20
CA PHE A 407 16.59 -64.50 7.78
C PHE A 407 17.64 -65.48 7.29
N VAL A 408 18.01 -65.40 6.00
CA VAL A 408 19.11 -66.20 5.45
C VAL A 408 20.42 -65.86 6.16
N SER A 409 20.72 -64.58 6.36
CA SER A 409 21.89 -64.12 7.12
C SER A 409 21.87 -64.66 8.56
N LEU A 410 20.74 -64.53 9.27
CA LEU A 410 20.60 -65.08 10.62
C LEU A 410 20.82 -66.60 10.67
N PHE A 411 20.29 -67.33 9.69
CA PHE A 411 20.49 -68.77 9.58
C PHE A 411 21.97 -69.12 9.39
N PHE A 412 22.66 -68.48 8.43
CA PHE A 412 24.08 -68.73 8.20
C PHE A 412 24.94 -68.32 9.40
N ILE A 413 24.66 -67.18 10.03
CA ILE A 413 25.33 -66.78 11.27
C ILE A 413 25.12 -67.86 12.33
N HIS A 414 23.88 -68.31 12.56
CA HIS A 414 23.60 -69.35 13.55
C HIS A 414 24.37 -70.65 13.27
N VAL A 415 24.39 -71.10 12.01
CA VAL A 415 25.12 -72.31 11.59
C VAL A 415 26.63 -72.14 11.77
N ILE A 416 27.20 -71.02 11.34
CA ILE A 416 28.64 -70.73 11.47
C ILE A 416 29.02 -70.62 12.94
N THR A 417 28.23 -69.93 13.78
CA THR A 417 28.48 -69.83 15.22
C THR A 417 28.43 -71.21 15.88
N LYS A 418 27.43 -72.04 15.55
CA LYS A 418 27.32 -73.39 16.09
C LYS A 418 28.47 -74.30 15.65
N SER A 419 28.91 -74.18 14.40
CA SER A 419 30.00 -74.97 13.82
C SER A 419 31.38 -74.30 13.93
N SER A 420 31.50 -73.20 14.67
CA SER A 420 32.72 -72.37 14.74
C SER A 420 33.95 -73.16 15.21
N HIS A 421 33.77 -74.07 16.17
CA HIS A 421 34.83 -74.94 16.67
C HIS A 421 35.39 -75.92 15.61
N LEU A 422 34.63 -76.23 14.56
CA LEU A 422 35.07 -77.06 13.43
C LEU A 422 35.61 -76.22 12.28
N LEU A 423 34.98 -75.06 12.03
CA LEU A 423 35.31 -74.17 10.90
C LEU A 423 36.57 -73.33 11.16
N PHE A 424 36.86 -73.03 12.43
CA PHE A 424 37.98 -72.20 12.86
C PHE A 424 38.88 -72.92 13.87
N SER A 425 38.89 -74.26 13.87
CA SER A 425 39.90 -74.99 14.64
C SER A 425 41.28 -74.61 14.08
N ASP A 426 42.10 -73.96 14.91
CA ASP A 426 43.50 -73.74 14.60
C ASP A 426 44.12 -75.11 14.29
N SER A 427 44.57 -75.28 13.04
CA SER A 427 45.63 -76.24 12.76
C SER A 427 46.85 -75.76 13.53
N LEU A 428 46.93 -76.17 14.80
CA LEU A 428 48.15 -76.24 15.59
C LEU A 428 49.17 -76.97 14.73
N VAL A 429 50.01 -76.20 14.05
CA VAL A 429 51.31 -76.64 13.59
C VAL A 429 52.09 -76.99 14.86
N ALA A 430 51.97 -78.25 15.28
CA ALA A 430 52.86 -78.83 16.26
C ALA A 430 54.15 -79.21 15.55
N VAL A 431 55.19 -78.42 15.85
CA VAL A 431 56.66 -78.65 15.83
C VAL A 431 57.15 -79.89 15.08
#